data_AF-A0A258G037-F1
#
_entry.id   AF-A0A258G037-F1
#
_cell.length_a   1.000
_cell.length_b   1.000
_cell.length_c   1.000
_cell.angle_alpha   90.00
_cell.angle_beta   90.00
_cell.angle_gamma   90.00
#
_symmetry.space_group_name_H-M   'P 1'
#
loop_
_entity.id
_entity.type
_entity.pdbx_description
1 polymer ?
#
loop_
_entity_poly.entity_id
_entity_poly.type
_entity_poly.pdbx_seq_one_letter_code
_entity_poly.pdbx_strand_id
1 'polypeptide(L)' 'MGATTIGALLGGAIDSMSGEDSAVDGAIYGALTANVLRVVLPVVVTYAVGWAVLRGLGELKDRAFGETPAVPSSR' A
#
# COMPACT_ATOMS: atom_id res chain seq x y z
N MET A 1 -3.48 -11.84 -22.09
CA MET A 1 -2.22 -11.07 -22.25
C MET A 1 -1.93 -10.08 -21.11
N GLY A 2 -2.51 -10.21 -19.90
CA GLY A 2 -2.25 -9.27 -18.78
C GLY A 2 -1.36 -9.83 -17.65
N ALA A 3 -1.40 -11.14 -17.40
CA ALA A 3 -0.60 -11.79 -16.35
C ALA A 3 0.89 -11.94 -16.72
N THR A 4 1.21 -11.97 -18.01
CA THR A 4 2.56 -12.23 -18.52
C THR A 4 3.51 -11.03 -18.35
N THR A 5 3.00 -9.81 -18.28
CA THR A 5 3.84 -8.59 -18.14
C THR A 5 4.25 -8.32 -16.69
N ILE A 6 3.34 -8.53 -15.74
CA ILE A 6 3.63 -8.38 -14.29
C ILE A 6 4.54 -9.53 -13.81
N GLY A 7 4.31 -10.75 -14.31
CA GLY A 7 5.16 -11.91 -14.02
C GLY A 7 6.58 -11.78 -14.58
N ALA A 8 6.74 -11.20 -15.77
CA ALA A 8 8.05 -10.96 -16.37
C ALA A 8 8.84 -9.84 -15.67
N LEU A 9 8.17 -8.77 -15.21
CA LEU A 9 8.79 -7.70 -14.42
C LEU A 9 9.25 -8.18 -13.04
N LEU A 10 8.38 -8.93 -12.34
CA LEU A 10 8.72 -9.55 -11.05
C LEU A 10 9.78 -10.64 -11.22
N GLY A 11 9.77 -11.38 -12.34
CA GLY A 11 10.78 -12.40 -12.68
C GLY A 11 12.15 -11.79 -12.98
N GLY A 12 12.22 -10.67 -13.72
CA GLY A 12 13.47 -9.97 -14.01
C GLY A 12 14.08 -9.27 -12.79
N ALA A 13 13.25 -8.80 -11.85
CA ALA A 13 13.74 -8.19 -10.61
C ALA A 13 14.36 -9.23 -9.65
N ILE A 14 13.80 -10.44 -9.56
CA ILE A 14 14.35 -11.54 -8.74
C ILE A 14 15.69 -12.05 -9.33
N ASP A 15 15.81 -12.13 -10.65
CA ASP A 15 17.04 -12.53 -11.35
C ASP A 15 18.18 -11.51 -11.11
N SER A 16 17.88 -10.22 -11.02
CA SER A 16 18.86 -9.16 -10.72
C SER A 16 19.41 -9.15 -9.28
N MET A 17 18.77 -9.87 -8.34
CA MET A 17 19.27 -10.03 -6.96
C MET A 17 20.27 -11.20 -6.83
N SER A 18 20.55 -11.92 -7.92
CA SER A 18 21.50 -13.04 -8.01
C SER A 18 22.98 -12.62 -8.10
N GLY A 19 23.29 -11.33 -8.10
CA GLY A 19 24.64 -10.82 -8.33
C GLY A 19 25.42 -10.59 -7.05
N GLU A 20 26.28 -11.55 -6.68
CA GLU A 20 27.51 -11.33 -5.89
C GLU A 20 27.35 -11.04 -4.38
N ASP A 21 26.73 -11.95 -3.64
CA ASP A 21 27.22 -12.41 -2.32
C ASP A 21 26.34 -13.57 -1.84
N SER A 22 26.91 -14.79 -1.75
CA SER A 22 26.22 -16.05 -1.42
C SER A 22 24.81 -16.18 -2.02
N ALA A 23 24.73 -16.41 -3.33
CA ALA A 23 23.48 -16.53 -4.10
C ALA A 23 22.44 -17.50 -3.50
N VAL A 24 22.87 -18.43 -2.64
CA VAL A 24 22.01 -19.37 -1.92
C VAL A 24 21.23 -18.69 -0.79
N ASP A 25 21.87 -17.85 0.01
CA ASP A 25 21.18 -17.12 1.10
C ASP A 25 20.25 -16.06 0.53
N GLY A 26 20.73 -15.29 -0.46
CA GLY A 26 19.91 -14.28 -1.14
C GLY A 26 18.66 -14.85 -1.82
N ALA A 27 18.76 -16.05 -2.41
CA ALA A 27 17.61 -16.73 -3.02
C ALA A 27 16.59 -17.23 -1.99
N ILE A 28 17.04 -17.76 -0.83
CA ILE A 28 16.14 -18.23 0.23
C ILE A 28 15.43 -17.04 0.88
N TYR A 29 16.16 -15.99 1.24
CA TYR A 29 15.56 -14.77 1.78
C TYR A 29 14.67 -14.08 0.75
N GLY A 30 15.06 -14.04 -0.53
CA GLY A 30 14.27 -13.48 -1.62
C GLY A 30 12.95 -14.25 -1.85
N ALA A 31 13.00 -15.58 -1.84
CA ALA A 31 11.81 -16.42 -1.98
C ALA A 31 10.86 -16.29 -0.80
N LEU A 32 11.37 -16.28 0.43
CA LEU A 32 10.55 -16.07 1.62
C LEU A 32 9.92 -14.68 1.61
N THR A 33 10.72 -13.65 1.33
CA THR A 33 10.26 -12.26 1.26
C THR A 33 9.20 -12.10 0.18
N ALA A 34 9.38 -12.66 -1.02
CA ALA A 34 8.38 -12.59 -2.08
C ALA A 34 7.05 -13.26 -1.71
N ASN A 35 7.09 -14.39 -1.01
CA ASN A 35 5.87 -15.07 -0.54
C ASN A 35 5.17 -14.28 0.56
N VAL A 36 5.92 -13.68 1.49
CA VAL A 36 5.36 -12.80 2.52
C VAL A 36 4.78 -11.55 1.88
N LEU A 37 5.50 -10.90 0.96
CA LEU A 37 5.07 -9.67 0.30
C LEU A 37 3.77 -9.89 -0.50
N ARG A 38 3.61 -11.06 -1.14
CA ARG A 38 2.38 -11.43 -1.85
C ARG A 38 1.15 -11.48 -0.95
N VAL A 39 1.31 -11.78 0.33
CA VAL A 39 0.22 -11.83 1.31
C VAL A 39 0.05 -10.46 1.99
N VAL A 40 1.16 -9.82 2.35
CA VAL A 40 1.16 -8.55 3.08
C VAL A 40 0.68 -7.39 2.20
N LEU A 41 1.08 -7.33 0.92
CA LEU A 41 0.69 -6.25 0.02
C LEU A 41 -0.84 -6.10 -0.09
N PRO A 42 -1.63 -7.14 -0.40
CA PRO A 42 -3.08 -7.05 -0.45
C PRO A 42 -3.72 -6.60 0.88
N VAL A 43 -3.19 -7.08 2.01
CA VAL A 43 -3.70 -6.73 3.35
C VAL A 43 -3.49 -5.25 3.64
N VAL A 44 -2.27 -4.74 3.41
CA VAL A 44 -1.94 -3.33 3.59
C VAL A 44 -2.78 -2.45 2.67
N VAL A 45 -2.96 -2.85 1.40
CA VAL A 45 -3.81 -2.12 0.45
C VAL A 45 -5.26 -2.09 0.94
N THR A 46 -5.81 -3.21 1.41
CA THR A 46 -7.18 -3.28 1.92
C THR A 46 -7.38 -2.36 3.13
N TYR A 47 -6.43 -2.37 4.06
CA TYR A 47 -6.45 -1.49 5.22
C TYR A 47 -6.34 -0.01 4.81
N ALA A 48 -5.40 0.32 3.92
CA ALA A 48 -5.20 1.69 3.45
C ALA A 48 -6.45 2.23 2.74
N VAL A 49 -7.12 1.42 1.92
CA VAL A 49 -8.39 1.80 1.28
C VAL A 49 -9.47 2.06 2.33
N GLY A 50 -9.65 1.16 3.31
CA GLY A 50 -10.63 1.36 4.39
C GLY A 50 -10.36 2.61 5.21
N TRP A 51 -9.10 2.86 5.57
CA TRP A 51 -8.68 4.07 6.26
C TRP A 51 -8.95 5.33 5.42
N ALA A 52 -8.61 5.31 4.12
CA ALA A 52 -8.82 6.44 3.22
C ALA A 52 -10.30 6.80 3.07
N VAL A 53 -11.18 5.80 3.00
CA VAL A 53 -12.63 6.01 2.98
C VAL A 53 -13.10 6.70 4.26
N LEU A 54 -12.71 6.22 5.44
CA LEU A 54 -13.08 6.82 6.71
C LEU A 54 -12.55 8.26 6.84
N ARG A 55 -11.32 8.50 6.41
CA ARG A 55 -10.70 9.83 6.40
C ARG A 55 -11.46 10.78 5.50
N GLY A 56 -11.79 10.35 4.28
CA GLY A 56 -12.56 11.14 3.32
C GLY A 56 -13.97 11.46 3.81
N LEU A 57 -14.65 10.49 4.45
CA LEU A 57 -15.94 10.74 5.08
C LEU A 57 -15.85 11.75 6.23
N GLY A 58 -14.77 11.72 7.02
CA GLY A 58 -14.49 12.72 8.05
C GLY A 58 -14.38 14.13 7.47
N GLU A 59 -13.59 14.30 6.40
CA GLU A 59 -13.42 15.60 5.74
C GLU A 59 -14.70 16.12 5.10
N LEU A 60 -15.50 15.23 4.51
CA LEU A 60 -16.80 15.58 3.93
C LEU A 60 -17.80 15.98 5.00
N LYS A 61 -17.84 15.26 6.13
CA LYS A 61 -18.67 15.62 7.29
C LYS A 61 -18.27 16.99 7.84
N ASP A 62 -16.98 17.26 7.99
CA ASP A 62 -16.51 18.55 8.51
C ASP A 62 -16.84 19.70 7.55
N ARG A 63 -16.83 19.47 6.23
CA ARG A 63 -17.29 20.46 5.23
C ARG A 63 -18.81 20.64 5.21
N ALA A 64 -19.57 19.55 5.38
CA ALA A 64 -21.04 19.59 5.31
C ALA A 64 -21.69 20.14 6.60
N PHE A 65 -21.05 19.95 7.76
CA PHE A 65 -21.60 20.31 9.06
C PHE A 65 -20.77 21.34 9.84
N GLY A 66 -19.59 21.73 9.35
CA GLY A 66 -18.68 22.66 10.04
C GLY A 66 -18.89 24.14 9.74
N GLU A 67 -19.67 24.51 8.72
CA GLU A 67 -20.07 25.90 8.48
C GLU A 67 -21.23 26.32 9.39
N THR A 68 -21.03 26.32 10.71
CA THR A 68 -21.92 27.09 11.58
C THR A 68 -21.26 28.46 11.78
N PRO A 69 -21.85 29.57 11.27
CA PRO A 69 -21.28 30.88 11.48
C PRO A 69 -21.19 31.14 12.99
N ALA A 70 -20.00 31.45 13.46
CA ALA A 70 -19.79 31.86 14.84
C ALA A 70 -20.71 33.04 15.13
N VAL A 71 -21.73 32.83 15.96
CA VAL A 71 -22.57 33.92 16.48
C VAL A 71 -21.64 34.79 17.32
N PRO A 72 -21.38 36.05 16.94
CA PRO A 72 -20.56 36.92 17.76
C PRO A 72 -21.31 37.16 19.07
N SER A 73 -20.72 36.70 20.17
CA SER A 73 -21.25 36.99 21.50
C SER A 73 -21.04 38.48 21.78
N SER A 74 -22.07 39.29 21.55
CA SER A 74 -22.15 40.66 22.06
C SER A 74 -22.38 40.59 23.57
N ARG A 75 -21.31 40.68 24.36
CA ARG A 75 -21.32 41.15 25.75
C ARG A 75 -20.02 41.89 26.04
#